data_AF-A0ABD3DIX0-F1
#
_entry.id   AF-A0ABD3DIX0-F1
#
_cell.length_a   1.000
_cell.length_b   1.000
_cell.length_c   1.000
_cell.angle_alpha   90.00
_cell.angle_beta   90.00
_cell.angle_gamma   90.00
#
_symmetry.space_group_name_H-M   'P 1'
#
loop_
_entity.id
_entity.type
_entity.pdbx_description
1 polymer ?
#
loop_
_entity_poly.entity_id
_entity_poly.type
_entity_poly.pdbx_seq_one_letter_code
_entity_poly.pdbx_strand_id
1 'polypeptide(L)'
;MPLKLAVLFICLSIAASENPYKYYNWNVTYGTIYPLGVPQQGILINRQFPGPVIDCVTNDNIVVNVFNNLDEPFLIHWNGIQNRKNSYEDGVLGTTCPIPPGKNFTYMLQMKDQIGSFFYFPSLAFHKAAGGFGGIRILSRPLIPVPFDPPAGDYTALIGDWYKTNHTVLKKILDGGNKLPLPHGILINGRAHSTIFNVEKGKTYRLRICNVGLQSSLNFRIQGHKMKVVEVEGTHTMQISYSSLDIHVGQCMSVLVTTDQPPKAYYVVVSSRFTTKILTTTGVFHYTNAGRRPSGPLPGGPTNEIDWSLNQARTIRTNLTASGPRPNPQGSYHYGTIPISRSIRLASSAGQFHGKQRYALNSVSFIAADTPLKLADYFNISGGVYSIGSIPYAPPNNRGIYTDTSVMGVDHREFIEIVFENHENILQSYISS
;
A
#
# COMPACT_ATOMS: atom_id res chain seq x y z
N MET A 1 50.98 -8.97 -57.31
CA MET A 1 49.71 -9.14 -56.57
C MET A 1 49.91 -8.67 -55.14
N PRO A 2 49.40 -7.51 -54.71
CA PRO A 2 49.30 -7.20 -53.29
C PRO A 2 47.88 -7.44 -52.79
N LEU A 3 47.81 -8.20 -51.70
CA LEU A 3 46.65 -8.60 -50.94
C LEU A 3 45.96 -7.36 -50.34
N LYS A 4 44.70 -7.07 -50.73
CA LYS A 4 43.90 -6.03 -50.07
C LYS A 4 43.35 -6.60 -48.76
N LEU A 5 43.93 -6.17 -47.64
CA LEU A 5 43.42 -6.43 -46.30
C LEU A 5 42.15 -5.58 -46.09
N ALA A 6 40.97 -6.18 -46.17
CA ALA A 6 39.72 -5.53 -45.81
C ALA A 6 39.62 -5.49 -44.27
N VAL A 7 39.81 -4.32 -43.68
CA VAL A 7 39.57 -4.09 -42.25
C VAL A 7 38.07 -4.04 -42.03
N LEU A 8 37.51 -5.12 -41.46
CA LEU A 8 36.14 -5.19 -41.00
C LEU A 8 36.04 -4.36 -39.71
N PHE A 9 35.50 -3.14 -39.82
CA PHE A 9 35.12 -2.35 -38.64
C PHE A 9 33.89 -3.01 -37.99
N ILE A 10 34.13 -3.83 -36.96
CA ILE A 10 33.09 -4.31 -36.06
C ILE A 10 32.67 -3.09 -35.21
N CYS A 11 31.57 -2.45 -35.58
CA CYS A 11 30.85 -1.56 -34.68
C CYS A 11 30.37 -2.39 -33.48
N LEU A 12 31.14 -2.36 -32.38
CA LEU A 12 30.63 -2.71 -31.06
C LEU A 12 29.58 -1.66 -30.70
N SER A 13 28.33 -1.91 -31.08
CA SER A 13 27.19 -1.32 -30.40
C SER A 13 27.25 -1.80 -28.95
N ILE A 14 27.65 -0.91 -28.05
CA ILE A 14 27.48 -1.10 -26.62
C ILE A 14 25.96 -1.11 -26.40
N ALA A 15 25.36 -2.30 -26.49
CA ALA A 15 24.00 -2.49 -26.07
C ALA A 15 23.98 -2.23 -24.57
N ALA A 16 23.46 -1.06 -24.16
CA ALA A 16 23.11 -0.81 -22.78
C ALA A 16 21.99 -1.81 -22.41
N SER A 17 22.39 -2.98 -21.92
CA SER A 17 21.52 -4.11 -21.57
C SER A 17 20.78 -3.91 -20.24
N GLU A 18 20.77 -2.68 -19.74
CA GLU A 18 20.24 -2.35 -18.42
C GLU A 18 18.81 -1.80 -18.53
N ASN A 19 17.97 -2.16 -17.56
CA ASN A 19 16.61 -1.61 -17.53
C ASN A 19 16.64 -0.09 -17.28
N PRO A 20 15.64 0.66 -17.77
CA PRO A 20 15.60 2.11 -17.63
C PRO A 20 15.66 2.57 -16.17
N TYR A 21 16.40 3.66 -15.94
CA TYR A 21 16.43 4.35 -14.64
C TYR A 21 15.49 5.55 -14.63
N LYS A 22 14.78 5.75 -13.51
CA LYS A 22 14.06 6.98 -13.22
C LYS A 22 14.55 7.57 -11.91
N TYR A 23 14.89 8.85 -11.95
CA TYR A 23 15.47 9.57 -10.82
C TYR A 23 14.46 10.57 -10.25
N TYR A 24 14.34 10.58 -8.93
CA TYR A 24 13.48 11.49 -8.20
C TYR A 24 14.28 12.12 -7.05
N ASN A 25 14.19 13.44 -6.91
CA ASN A 25 14.69 14.16 -5.74
C ASN A 25 13.48 14.63 -4.93
N TRP A 26 13.38 14.16 -3.70
CA TRP A 26 12.25 14.42 -2.81
C TRP A 26 12.71 15.23 -1.60
N ASN A 27 12.23 16.47 -1.53
CA ASN A 27 12.35 17.30 -0.35
C ASN A 27 11.15 17.07 0.56
N VAL A 28 11.41 16.41 1.69
CA VAL A 28 10.41 16.14 2.73
C VAL A 28 10.43 17.29 3.72
N THR A 29 9.29 17.95 3.91
CA THR A 29 9.17 19.15 4.76
C THR A 29 7.84 19.13 5.50
N TYR A 30 7.79 19.80 6.66
CA TYR A 30 6.51 20.21 7.22
C TYR A 30 5.95 21.40 6.43
N GLY A 31 4.63 21.44 6.27
CA GLY A 31 3.92 22.59 5.70
C GLY A 31 2.44 22.58 6.09
N THR A 32 1.73 23.65 5.75
CA THR A 32 0.29 23.75 6.04
C THR A 32 -0.54 23.04 4.98
N ILE A 33 -1.41 22.12 5.41
CA ILE A 33 -2.38 21.41 4.57
C ILE A 33 -3.80 21.63 5.08
N TYR A 34 -4.81 21.38 4.23
CA TYR A 34 -6.23 21.62 4.53
C TYR A 34 -7.14 20.42 4.23
N PRO A 35 -6.91 19.20 4.76
CA PRO A 35 -7.60 18.02 4.25
C PRO A 35 -9.10 18.00 4.58
N LEU A 36 -9.46 18.52 5.75
CA LEU A 36 -10.83 18.70 6.22
C LEU A 36 -11.26 20.18 6.24
N GLY A 37 -10.64 21.02 5.39
CA GLY A 37 -10.92 22.46 5.31
C GLY A 37 -10.34 23.30 6.45
N VAL A 38 -9.63 22.68 7.40
CA VAL A 38 -8.97 23.34 8.53
C VAL A 38 -7.46 23.29 8.33
N PRO A 39 -6.72 24.40 8.51
CA PRO A 39 -5.26 24.39 8.43
C PRO A 39 -4.66 23.50 9.53
N GLN A 40 -3.70 22.69 9.14
CA GLN A 40 -2.91 21.87 10.05
C GLN A 40 -1.51 21.66 9.49
N GLN A 41 -0.55 21.35 10.35
CA GLN A 41 0.78 20.93 9.93
C GLN A 41 0.72 19.51 9.34
N GLY A 42 1.25 19.33 8.14
CA GLY A 42 1.38 18.03 7.48
C GLY A 42 2.74 17.86 6.84
N ILE A 43 3.05 16.63 6.42
CA ILE A 43 4.28 16.29 5.71
C ILE A 43 4.02 16.40 4.21
N LEU A 44 4.81 17.26 3.56
CA LEU A 44 4.81 17.50 2.13
C LEU A 44 6.03 16.85 1.49
N ILE A 45 5.84 16.26 0.31
CA ILE A 45 6.94 15.83 -0.55
C ILE A 45 6.96 16.77 -1.75
N ASN A 46 8.06 17.50 -1.94
CA ASN A 46 8.16 18.53 -2.99
C ASN A 46 6.99 19.54 -2.94
N ARG A 47 6.61 19.95 -1.72
CA ARG A 47 5.49 20.87 -1.43
C ARG A 47 4.10 20.34 -1.83
N GLN A 48 3.96 19.04 -2.07
CA GLN A 48 2.70 18.41 -2.47
C GLN A 48 2.12 17.56 -1.34
N PHE A 49 0.79 17.62 -1.21
CA PHE A 49 -0.03 16.70 -0.41
C PHE A 49 -1.32 16.36 -1.17
N PRO A 50 -1.61 15.07 -1.43
CA PRO A 50 -0.71 13.92 -1.29
C PRO A 50 0.61 14.09 -2.07
N GLY A 51 1.61 13.25 -1.77
CA GLY A 51 2.90 13.27 -2.45
C GLY A 51 2.81 12.92 -3.94
N PRO A 52 3.88 13.21 -4.71
CA PRO A 52 3.92 12.96 -6.16
C PRO A 52 3.75 11.47 -6.48
N VAL A 53 3.08 11.18 -7.60
CA VAL A 53 2.93 9.81 -8.08
C VAL A 53 4.25 9.34 -8.71
N ILE A 54 4.68 8.11 -8.39
CA ILE A 54 5.72 7.42 -9.14
C ILE A 54 5.03 6.64 -10.27
N ASP A 55 5.29 7.02 -11.51
CA ASP A 55 4.80 6.31 -12.69
C ASP A 55 5.98 5.62 -13.39
N CYS A 56 5.94 4.28 -13.45
CA CYS A 56 6.99 3.47 -14.06
C CYS A 56 6.44 2.27 -14.82
N VAL A 57 7.30 1.60 -15.56
CA VAL A 57 7.01 0.33 -16.23
C VAL A 57 7.67 -0.80 -15.45
N THR A 58 7.12 -2.00 -15.54
CA THR A 58 7.71 -3.20 -14.93
C THR A 58 9.17 -3.37 -15.33
N ASN A 59 10.00 -3.73 -14.34
CA ASN A 59 11.46 -3.85 -14.36
C ASN A 59 12.26 -2.54 -14.40
N ASP A 60 11.64 -1.35 -14.40
CA ASP A 60 12.37 -0.10 -14.25
C ASP A 60 13.13 -0.07 -12.90
N ASN A 61 14.28 0.60 -12.89
CA ASN A 61 15.03 0.96 -11.69
C ASN A 61 14.62 2.36 -11.25
N ILE A 62 14.11 2.49 -10.03
CA ILE A 62 13.64 3.75 -9.47
C ILE A 62 14.60 4.20 -8.37
N VAL A 63 15.22 5.36 -8.59
CA VAL A 63 16.20 5.95 -7.67
C VAL A 63 15.59 7.19 -7.06
N VAL A 64 15.33 7.16 -5.74
CA VAL A 64 14.69 8.26 -5.00
C VAL A 64 15.64 8.78 -3.95
N ASN A 65 16.20 9.97 -4.18
CA ASN A 65 16.99 10.68 -3.18
C ASN A 65 16.07 11.50 -2.28
N VAL A 66 15.92 11.06 -1.03
CA VAL A 66 15.03 11.64 -0.04
C VAL A 66 15.84 12.53 0.90
N PHE A 67 15.59 13.83 0.83
CA PHE A 67 16.13 14.84 1.74
C PHE A 67 15.17 15.02 2.91
N ASN A 68 15.60 14.65 4.10
CA ASN A 68 14.83 14.85 5.33
C ASN A 68 15.05 16.27 5.85
N ASN A 69 14.11 17.18 5.58
CA ASN A 69 14.09 18.52 6.15
C ASN A 69 13.05 18.65 7.29
N LEU A 70 12.67 17.53 7.92
CA LEU A 70 11.94 17.52 9.19
C LEU A 70 12.94 17.68 10.34
N ASP A 71 12.43 17.97 11.53
CA ASP A 71 13.18 17.97 12.80
C ASP A 71 13.17 16.59 13.50
N GLU A 72 12.62 15.55 12.84
CA GLU A 72 12.54 14.18 13.33
C GLU A 72 13.19 13.18 12.34
N PRO A 73 13.69 12.01 12.81
CA PRO A 73 14.16 10.95 11.93
C PRO A 73 13.07 10.42 11.00
N PHE A 74 13.42 10.10 9.76
CA PHE A 74 12.45 9.79 8.71
C PHE A 74 12.82 8.56 7.89
N LEU A 75 11.81 7.77 7.50
CA LEU A 75 11.92 6.70 6.50
C LEU A 75 10.66 6.68 5.64
N ILE A 76 10.81 6.27 4.38
CA ILE A 76 9.70 5.99 3.46
C ILE A 76 9.63 4.50 3.23
N HIS A 77 8.46 3.93 3.47
CA HIS A 77 8.14 2.56 3.10
C HIS A 77 7.38 2.49 1.77
N TRP A 78 7.68 1.47 0.97
CA TRP A 78 7.18 1.26 -0.39
C TRP A 78 6.16 0.11 -0.39
N ASN A 79 4.94 0.38 0.08
CA ASN A 79 3.91 -0.63 0.34
C ASN A 79 3.62 -1.52 -0.87
N GLY A 80 4.00 -2.80 -0.76
CA GLY A 80 3.81 -3.83 -1.78
C GLY A 80 4.93 -3.92 -2.82
N ILE A 81 5.98 -3.10 -2.74
CA ILE A 81 7.20 -3.28 -3.54
C ILE A 81 8.07 -4.35 -2.88
N GLN A 82 8.36 -5.42 -3.62
CA GLN A 82 8.93 -6.65 -3.06
C GLN A 82 10.40 -6.54 -2.64
N ASN A 83 11.10 -5.48 -3.05
CA ASN A 83 12.51 -5.23 -2.73
C ASN A 83 13.39 -6.49 -2.82
N ARG A 84 13.20 -7.27 -3.90
CA ARG A 84 13.75 -8.64 -4.02
C ARG A 84 15.25 -8.64 -3.80
N LYS A 85 15.69 -9.42 -2.79
CA LYS A 85 17.10 -9.54 -2.36
C LYS A 85 17.74 -8.25 -1.82
N ASN A 86 17.00 -7.15 -1.75
CA ASN A 86 17.51 -5.88 -1.23
C ASN A 86 16.52 -5.23 -0.25
N SER A 87 16.21 -5.94 0.85
CA SER A 87 15.33 -5.37 1.88
C SER A 87 15.89 -4.12 2.59
N TYR A 88 17.13 -3.69 2.34
CA TYR A 88 17.68 -2.44 2.91
C TYR A 88 16.91 -1.21 2.41
N GLU A 89 16.26 -1.33 1.25
CA GLU A 89 15.47 -0.26 0.61
C GLU A 89 14.04 -0.17 1.15
N ASP A 90 13.63 -1.10 2.01
CA ASP A 90 12.24 -1.23 2.43
C ASP A 90 11.74 -0.07 3.30
N GLY A 91 12.66 0.60 4.00
CA GLY A 91 12.38 1.82 4.75
C GLY A 91 11.45 1.62 5.94
N VAL A 92 11.71 0.58 6.73
CA VAL A 92 11.08 0.32 8.04
C VAL A 92 12.16 0.15 9.11
N LEU A 93 11.81 0.33 10.40
CA LEU A 93 12.80 0.29 11.52
C LEU A 93 13.71 -0.95 11.51
N GLY A 94 13.22 -2.11 11.04
CA GLY A 94 14.00 -3.34 11.03
C GLY A 94 15.05 -3.44 9.92
N THR A 95 14.95 -2.64 8.86
CA THR A 95 15.74 -2.86 7.64
C THR A 95 16.86 -1.87 7.40
N THR A 96 16.68 -0.61 7.78
CA THR A 96 17.65 0.46 7.58
C THR A 96 17.56 1.52 8.68
N CYS A 97 18.65 2.26 8.90
CA CYS A 97 18.67 3.35 9.86
C CYS A 97 17.79 4.52 9.37
N PRO A 98 17.02 5.18 10.26
CA PRO A 98 16.29 6.39 9.92
C PRO A 98 17.20 7.49 9.37
N ILE A 99 16.71 8.23 8.36
CA ILE A 99 17.41 9.40 7.80
C ILE A 99 17.38 10.51 8.86
N PRO A 100 18.52 10.97 9.39
CA PRO A 100 18.53 12.04 10.38
C PRO A 100 18.05 13.38 9.80
N PRO A 101 17.58 14.32 10.65
CA PRO A 101 17.29 15.69 10.23
C PRO A 101 18.45 16.34 9.46
N GLY A 102 18.14 16.99 8.35
CA GLY A 102 19.12 17.66 7.49
C GLY A 102 20.02 16.73 6.67
N LYS A 103 19.76 15.42 6.69
CA LYS A 103 20.48 14.42 5.89
C LYS A 103 19.59 13.88 4.77
N ASN A 104 20.19 13.07 3.91
CA ASN A 104 19.49 12.39 2.83
C ASN A 104 19.86 10.91 2.78
N PHE A 105 19.04 10.16 2.06
CA PHE A 105 19.29 8.78 1.69
C PHE A 105 18.71 8.52 0.31
N THR A 106 19.43 7.76 -0.50
CA THR A 106 18.99 7.38 -1.84
C THR A 106 18.46 5.95 -1.82
N TYR A 107 17.15 5.81 -2.01
CA TYR A 107 16.52 4.51 -2.21
C TYR A 107 16.72 4.03 -3.64
N MET A 108 17.09 2.76 -3.81
CA MET A 108 17.29 2.12 -5.12
C MET A 108 16.34 0.94 -5.30
N LEU A 109 15.15 1.22 -5.82
CA LEU A 109 14.07 0.25 -5.95
C LEU A 109 14.11 -0.40 -7.33
N GLN A 110 14.04 -1.73 -7.36
CA GLN A 110 13.85 -2.46 -8.62
C GLN A 110 12.39 -2.92 -8.73
N MET A 111 11.67 -2.43 -9.74
CA MET A 111 10.27 -2.79 -10.00
C MET A 111 10.15 -4.16 -10.68
N LYS A 112 10.96 -5.11 -10.22
CA LYS A 112 11.19 -6.40 -10.87
C LYS A 112 9.93 -7.23 -10.87
N ASP A 113 9.47 -7.59 -12.06
CA ASP A 113 8.35 -8.48 -12.26
C ASP A 113 7.08 -8.03 -11.50
N GLN A 114 6.91 -6.72 -11.28
CA GLN A 114 5.71 -6.15 -10.66
C GLN A 114 4.97 -5.29 -11.67
N ILE A 115 3.64 -5.32 -11.62
CA ILE A 115 2.72 -4.42 -12.32
C ILE A 115 1.59 -4.08 -11.36
N GLY A 116 0.82 -3.04 -11.65
CA GLY A 116 -0.39 -2.69 -10.90
C GLY A 116 -0.21 -1.45 -10.02
N SER A 117 -0.90 -1.43 -8.89
CA SER A 117 -1.12 -0.23 -8.10
C SER A 117 -0.60 -0.41 -6.69
N PHE A 118 0.28 0.50 -6.28
CA PHE A 118 0.92 0.51 -4.97
C PHE A 118 0.93 1.94 -4.42
N PHE A 119 1.49 2.13 -3.24
CA PHE A 119 1.69 3.47 -2.67
C PHE A 119 2.90 3.45 -1.75
N TYR A 120 3.38 4.62 -1.38
CA TYR A 120 4.42 4.79 -0.37
C TYR A 120 3.88 5.62 0.79
N PHE A 121 4.48 5.49 1.96
CA PHE A 121 4.16 6.31 3.12
C PHE A 121 5.30 6.35 4.15
N PRO A 122 5.33 7.36 5.05
CA PRO A 122 6.31 7.41 6.13
C PRO A 122 6.05 6.34 7.20
N SER A 123 7.04 5.51 7.51
CA SER A 123 6.88 4.36 8.42
C SER A 123 7.18 4.65 9.89
N LEU A 124 7.75 5.83 10.19
CA LEU A 124 8.20 6.20 11.54
C LEU A 124 7.27 7.19 12.22
N ALA A 125 7.41 7.30 13.55
CA ALA A 125 6.87 8.37 14.39
C ALA A 125 5.38 8.71 14.17
N PHE A 126 4.60 7.76 13.66
CA PHE A 126 3.22 7.99 13.25
C PHE A 126 3.06 9.08 12.16
N HIS A 127 4.14 9.38 11.43
CA HIS A 127 4.21 10.39 10.37
C HIS A 127 3.17 10.20 9.26
N LYS A 128 2.76 8.96 8.96
CA LYS A 128 1.66 8.67 8.01
C LYS A 128 0.37 9.45 8.34
N ALA A 129 0.11 9.71 9.63
CA ALA A 129 -1.04 10.50 10.08
C ALA A 129 -0.95 11.99 9.69
N ALA A 130 0.25 12.49 9.41
CA ALA A 130 0.51 13.84 8.92
C ALA A 130 0.60 13.92 7.39
N GLY A 131 0.46 12.81 6.67
CA GLY A 131 0.58 12.77 5.21
C GLY A 131 1.85 12.08 4.76
N GLY A 132 2.58 12.71 3.81
CA GLY A 132 3.80 12.14 3.23
C GLY A 132 3.60 10.86 2.41
N PHE A 133 2.36 10.48 2.09
CA PHE A 133 2.03 9.33 1.26
C PHE A 133 1.70 9.74 -0.18
N GLY A 134 1.90 8.83 -1.12
CA GLY A 134 1.59 9.03 -2.54
C GLY A 134 1.48 7.72 -3.31
N GLY A 135 0.94 7.77 -4.51
CA GLY A 135 0.69 6.58 -5.33
C GLY A 135 1.94 6.10 -6.09
N ILE A 136 1.99 4.81 -6.38
CA ILE A 136 2.95 4.19 -7.30
C ILE A 136 2.15 3.41 -8.34
N ARG A 137 2.39 3.69 -9.62
CA ARG A 137 1.78 2.95 -10.73
C ARG A 137 2.88 2.26 -11.50
N ILE A 138 2.78 0.94 -11.56
CA ILE A 138 3.67 0.11 -12.36
C ILE A 138 2.89 -0.42 -13.55
N LEU A 139 3.23 0.06 -14.74
CA LEU A 139 2.58 -0.29 -15.99
C LEU A 139 3.20 -1.56 -16.59
N SER A 140 2.39 -2.29 -17.37
CA SER A 140 2.91 -3.36 -18.22
C SER A 140 3.84 -2.79 -19.29
N ARG A 141 4.79 -3.61 -19.76
CA ARG A 141 5.64 -3.23 -20.89
C ARG A 141 4.79 -3.04 -22.15
N PRO A 142 5.20 -2.16 -23.07
CA PRO A 142 4.59 -2.09 -24.39
C PRO A 142 4.51 -3.48 -25.03
N LEU A 143 3.41 -3.76 -25.73
CA LEU A 143 3.14 -5.03 -26.42
C LEU A 143 2.88 -6.25 -25.51
N ILE A 144 3.03 -6.14 -24.18
CA ILE A 144 2.59 -7.19 -23.27
C ILE A 144 1.12 -6.96 -22.93
N PRO A 145 0.20 -7.83 -23.42
CA PRO A 145 -1.22 -7.62 -23.23
C PRO A 145 -1.59 -7.73 -21.76
N VAL A 146 -2.46 -6.82 -21.32
CA VAL A 146 -3.19 -6.94 -20.04
C VAL A 146 -4.58 -7.51 -20.33
N PRO A 147 -5.26 -8.17 -19.38
CA PRO A 147 -6.51 -8.90 -19.65
C PRO A 147 -7.74 -7.98 -19.83
N PHE A 148 -7.55 -6.74 -20.29
CA PHE A 148 -8.61 -5.76 -20.54
C PHE A 148 -8.13 -4.73 -21.58
N ASP A 149 -9.08 -4.11 -22.27
CA ASP A 149 -8.79 -3.07 -23.26
C ASP A 149 -8.12 -1.84 -22.60
N PRO A 150 -7.21 -1.16 -23.32
CA PRO A 150 -6.63 0.09 -22.84
C PRO A 150 -7.71 1.11 -22.42
N PRO A 151 -7.71 1.60 -21.17
CA PRO A 151 -8.69 2.57 -20.73
C PRO A 151 -8.40 3.95 -21.35
N ALA A 152 -9.44 4.77 -21.51
CA ALA A 152 -9.31 6.15 -21.98
C ALA A 152 -8.60 7.08 -20.99
N GLY A 153 -8.50 6.67 -19.73
CA GLY A 153 -7.72 7.37 -18.71
C GLY A 153 -7.46 6.49 -17.48
N ASP A 154 -6.44 6.84 -16.72
CA ASP A 154 -5.96 6.09 -15.55
C ASP A 154 -5.77 7.03 -14.36
N TYR A 155 -6.63 6.88 -13.35
CA TYR A 155 -6.71 7.74 -12.18
C TYR A 155 -6.20 7.03 -10.92
N THR A 156 -5.51 7.77 -10.04
CA THR A 156 -5.23 7.32 -8.67
C THR A 156 -6.26 7.93 -7.73
N ALA A 157 -6.81 7.09 -6.86
CA ALA A 157 -7.70 7.46 -5.78
C ALA A 157 -7.10 6.95 -4.46
N LEU A 158 -6.32 7.81 -3.79
CA LEU A 158 -5.85 7.56 -2.44
C LEU A 158 -7.01 7.89 -1.48
N ILE A 159 -7.58 6.86 -0.86
CA ILE A 159 -8.64 7.00 0.12
C ILE A 159 -8.07 6.73 1.51
N GLY A 160 -8.60 7.37 2.54
CA GLY A 160 -8.10 7.15 3.90
C GLY A 160 -8.87 7.95 4.94
N ASP A 161 -8.88 7.46 6.16
CA ASP A 161 -9.35 8.23 7.30
C ASP A 161 -8.34 9.31 7.69
N TRP A 162 -8.83 10.36 8.35
CA TRP A 162 -8.03 11.52 8.71
C TRP A 162 -8.33 12.03 10.11
N TYR A 163 -7.29 12.41 10.82
CA TYR A 163 -7.35 13.02 12.15
C TYR A 163 -6.99 14.49 12.06
N LYS A 164 -7.80 15.38 12.65
CA LYS A 164 -7.40 16.79 12.82
C LYS A 164 -6.28 16.94 13.85
N THR A 165 -6.14 15.96 14.74
CA THR A 165 -5.10 15.90 15.77
C THR A 165 -3.73 15.65 15.13
N ASN A 166 -2.71 16.40 15.55
CA ASN A 166 -1.34 16.25 15.07
C ASN A 166 -0.79 14.84 15.39
N HIS A 167 0.00 14.29 14.46
CA HIS A 167 0.62 12.97 14.59
C HIS A 167 1.41 12.76 15.88
N THR A 168 2.11 13.78 16.39
CA THR A 168 2.86 13.71 17.66
C THR A 168 1.94 13.44 18.86
N VAL A 169 0.74 14.02 18.86
CA VAL A 169 -0.26 13.80 19.91
C VAL A 169 -0.89 12.41 19.76
N LEU A 170 -1.22 11.99 18.54
CA LEU A 170 -1.73 10.65 18.28
C LEU A 170 -0.72 9.57 18.70
N LYS A 171 0.57 9.78 18.41
CA LYS A 171 1.66 8.93 18.87
C LYS A 171 1.72 8.87 20.40
N LYS A 172 1.65 10.02 21.09
CA LYS A 172 1.63 10.06 22.57
C LYS A 172 0.44 9.30 23.17
N ILE A 173 -0.73 9.33 22.54
CA ILE A 173 -1.91 8.55 22.97
C ILE A 173 -1.59 7.06 22.92
N LEU A 174 -1.03 6.57 21.79
CA LEU A 174 -0.65 5.17 21.61
C LEU A 174 0.48 4.75 22.56
N ASP A 175 1.53 5.55 22.69
CA ASP A 175 2.67 5.29 23.59
C ASP A 175 2.24 5.27 25.07
N GLY A 176 1.17 6.01 25.40
CA GLY A 176 0.50 5.99 26.69
C GLY A 176 -0.38 4.76 26.93
N GLY A 177 -0.52 3.86 25.94
CA GLY A 177 -1.34 2.66 26.06
C GLY A 177 -2.84 2.91 25.88
N ASN A 178 -3.23 3.94 25.13
CA ASN A 178 -4.63 4.26 24.87
C ASN A 178 -4.98 3.99 23.40
N LYS A 179 -6.22 3.56 23.15
CA LYS A 179 -6.75 3.45 21.79
C LYS A 179 -6.94 4.85 21.19
N LEU A 180 -6.72 4.97 19.89
CA LEU A 180 -7.00 6.23 19.19
C LEU A 180 -8.51 6.55 19.25
N PRO A 181 -8.87 7.84 19.29
CA PRO A 181 -10.26 8.23 19.09
C PRO A 181 -10.72 7.88 17.67
N LEU A 182 -12.02 8.00 17.39
CA LEU A 182 -12.48 7.87 16.01
C LEU A 182 -11.86 8.97 15.13
N PRO A 183 -11.54 8.66 13.86
CA PRO A 183 -11.13 9.67 12.89
C PRO A 183 -12.17 10.78 12.74
N HIS A 184 -11.71 11.95 12.28
CA HIS A 184 -12.57 13.13 12.10
C HIS A 184 -13.28 13.15 10.75
N GLY A 185 -12.75 12.42 9.75
CA GLY A 185 -13.34 12.33 8.42
C GLY A 185 -12.59 11.35 7.53
N ILE A 186 -13.09 11.19 6.30
CA ILE A 186 -12.45 10.40 5.24
C ILE A 186 -12.05 11.36 4.11
N LEU A 187 -10.94 11.05 3.44
CA LEU A 187 -10.42 11.83 2.33
C LEU A 187 -10.41 11.00 1.04
N ILE A 188 -10.55 11.69 -0.10
CA ILE A 188 -10.21 11.18 -1.43
C ILE A 188 -9.14 12.11 -1.99
N ASN A 189 -7.95 11.59 -2.29
CA ASN A 189 -6.79 12.36 -2.76
C ASN A 189 -6.47 13.58 -1.87
N GLY A 190 -6.50 13.37 -0.55
CA GLY A 190 -6.15 14.41 0.44
C GLY A 190 -7.25 15.46 0.70
N ARG A 191 -8.47 15.28 0.16
CA ARG A 191 -9.56 16.25 0.28
C ARG A 191 -10.85 15.62 0.83
N ALA A 192 -11.55 16.35 1.70
CA ALA A 192 -12.88 15.98 2.20
C ALA A 192 -13.98 16.09 1.15
N HIS A 193 -13.82 17.01 0.20
CA HIS A 193 -14.74 17.24 -0.90
C HIS A 193 -13.94 17.66 -2.14
N SER A 194 -14.60 17.73 -3.30
CA SER A 194 -14.05 18.38 -4.51
C SER A 194 -12.98 17.61 -5.28
N THR A 195 -12.78 16.31 -5.00
CA THR A 195 -12.00 15.46 -5.91
C THR A 195 -12.85 15.16 -7.15
N ILE A 196 -12.33 15.51 -8.33
CA ILE A 196 -13.05 15.37 -9.61
C ILE A 196 -12.30 14.41 -10.51
N PHE A 197 -13.01 13.42 -11.04
CA PHE A 197 -12.57 12.52 -12.10
C PHE A 197 -13.31 12.91 -13.38
N ASN A 198 -12.61 13.53 -14.34
CA ASN A 198 -13.22 13.96 -15.58
C ASN A 198 -13.28 12.81 -16.59
N VAL A 199 -14.43 12.60 -17.20
CA VAL A 199 -14.66 11.44 -18.06
C VAL A 199 -15.53 11.78 -19.26
N GLU A 200 -15.27 11.15 -20.40
CA GLU A 200 -16.06 11.30 -21.62
C GLU A 200 -17.10 10.18 -21.72
N LYS A 201 -18.32 10.52 -22.17
CA LYS A 201 -19.41 9.55 -22.33
C LYS A 201 -19.02 8.41 -23.27
N GLY A 202 -19.41 7.18 -22.91
CA GLY A 202 -19.17 5.98 -23.71
C GLY A 202 -17.74 5.44 -23.65
N LYS A 203 -16.85 6.03 -22.86
CA LYS A 203 -15.48 5.56 -22.63
C LYS A 203 -15.36 4.77 -21.33
N THR A 204 -14.30 3.97 -21.22
CA THR A 204 -13.96 3.23 -20.00
C THR A 204 -12.70 3.81 -19.36
N TYR A 205 -12.75 4.05 -18.05
CA TYR A 205 -11.64 4.60 -17.26
C TYR A 205 -11.18 3.62 -16.22
N ARG A 206 -9.88 3.62 -15.90
CA ARG A 206 -9.31 2.88 -14.78
C ARG A 206 -9.19 3.79 -13.55
N LEU A 207 -9.66 3.31 -12.41
CA LEU A 207 -9.42 3.94 -11.10
C LEU A 207 -8.62 2.99 -10.23
N ARG A 208 -7.46 3.44 -9.77
CA ARG A 208 -6.53 2.74 -8.86
C ARG A 208 -6.77 3.24 -7.44
N ILE A 209 -7.54 2.48 -6.69
CA ILE A 209 -8.06 2.86 -5.37
C ILE A 209 -7.17 2.23 -4.31
N CYS A 210 -6.47 3.04 -3.53
CA CYS A 210 -5.56 2.58 -2.47
C CYS A 210 -6.00 3.16 -1.13
N ASN A 211 -6.18 2.30 -0.11
CA ASN A 211 -6.49 2.74 1.24
C ASN A 211 -5.21 3.06 2.01
N VAL A 212 -4.88 4.34 2.04
CA VAL A 212 -3.72 4.92 2.75
C VAL A 212 -4.06 5.38 4.16
N GLY A 213 -5.22 5.00 4.69
CA GLY A 213 -5.64 5.31 6.05
C GLY A 213 -4.78 4.66 7.14
N LEU A 214 -5.15 4.95 8.38
CA LEU A 214 -4.53 4.42 9.60
C LEU A 214 -5.33 3.28 10.22
N GLN A 215 -6.67 3.34 10.16
CA GLN A 215 -7.53 2.42 10.90
C GLN A 215 -8.73 1.92 10.11
N SER A 216 -9.39 2.79 9.35
CA SER A 216 -10.72 2.49 8.80
C SER A 216 -10.68 1.63 7.53
N SER A 217 -11.46 0.55 7.53
CA SER A 217 -11.90 -0.07 6.28
C SER A 217 -12.91 0.83 5.58
N LEU A 218 -12.83 0.94 4.27
CA LEU A 218 -13.60 1.91 3.50
C LEU A 218 -14.39 1.24 2.38
N ASN A 219 -15.65 1.65 2.22
CA ASN A 219 -16.47 1.26 1.08
C ASN A 219 -16.45 2.35 0.01
N PHE A 220 -16.00 2.04 -1.19
CA PHE A 220 -15.95 2.93 -2.35
C PHE A 220 -17.08 2.59 -3.33
N ARG A 221 -17.73 3.61 -3.91
CA ARG A 221 -18.77 3.44 -4.94
C ARG A 221 -18.98 4.70 -5.78
N ILE A 222 -19.55 4.52 -6.96
CA ILE A 222 -19.89 5.61 -7.88
C ILE A 222 -21.38 5.54 -8.18
N GLN A 223 -22.10 6.65 -7.99
CA GLN A 223 -23.53 6.75 -8.20
C GLN A 223 -23.89 6.30 -9.63
N GLY A 224 -24.75 5.29 -9.75
CA GLY A 224 -25.24 4.79 -11.04
C GLY A 224 -24.23 4.00 -11.89
N HIS A 225 -23.03 3.69 -11.37
CA HIS A 225 -22.00 2.99 -12.14
C HIS A 225 -21.56 1.72 -11.43
N LYS A 226 -21.46 0.62 -12.19
CA LYS A 226 -20.76 -0.59 -11.74
C LYS A 226 -19.26 -0.43 -11.97
N MET A 227 -18.48 -1.10 -11.13
CA MET A 227 -17.03 -1.10 -11.15
C MET A 227 -16.54 -2.53 -11.38
N LYS A 228 -15.85 -2.76 -12.48
CA LYS A 228 -15.27 -4.06 -12.82
C LYS A 228 -13.88 -4.19 -12.22
N VAL A 229 -13.69 -5.04 -11.22
CA VAL A 229 -12.38 -5.27 -10.59
C VAL A 229 -11.47 -6.02 -11.56
N VAL A 230 -10.28 -5.46 -11.81
CA VAL A 230 -9.30 -6.03 -12.77
C VAL A 230 -7.91 -6.26 -12.17
N GLU A 231 -7.62 -5.66 -11.00
CA GLU A 231 -6.36 -5.85 -10.29
C GLU A 231 -6.56 -5.65 -8.78
N VAL A 232 -5.89 -6.46 -7.98
CA VAL A 232 -5.78 -6.33 -6.53
C VAL A 232 -4.30 -6.51 -6.18
N GLU A 233 -3.69 -5.50 -5.56
CA GLU A 233 -2.31 -5.54 -5.04
C GLU A 233 -1.27 -6.03 -6.08
N GLY A 234 -1.38 -5.52 -7.30
CA GLY A 234 -0.49 -5.88 -8.39
C GLY A 234 -0.83 -7.17 -9.14
N THR A 235 -1.89 -7.87 -8.74
CA THR A 235 -2.31 -9.13 -9.34
C THR A 235 -3.59 -8.97 -10.15
N HIS A 236 -3.57 -9.44 -11.40
CA HIS A 236 -4.78 -9.46 -12.24
C HIS A 236 -5.84 -10.42 -11.69
N THR A 237 -7.09 -9.95 -11.66
CA THR A 237 -8.21 -10.73 -11.13
C THR A 237 -9.08 -11.29 -12.25
N MET A 238 -9.78 -12.39 -11.96
CA MET A 238 -10.99 -12.75 -12.71
C MET A 238 -11.96 -11.58 -12.59
N GLN A 239 -12.43 -11.09 -13.73
CA GLN A 239 -13.16 -9.83 -13.77
C GLN A 239 -14.58 -10.00 -13.26
N ILE A 240 -14.88 -9.31 -12.16
CA ILE A 240 -16.19 -9.30 -11.53
C ILE A 240 -16.61 -7.84 -11.30
N SER A 241 -17.90 -7.56 -11.47
CA SER A 241 -18.45 -6.21 -11.36
C SER A 241 -19.22 -6.03 -10.07
N TYR A 242 -18.94 -4.95 -9.36
CA TYR A 242 -19.63 -4.59 -8.12
C TYR A 242 -20.23 -3.18 -8.21
N SER A 243 -21.30 -2.93 -7.47
CA SER A 243 -21.85 -1.58 -7.26
C SER A 243 -21.07 -0.78 -6.22
N SER A 244 -20.42 -1.48 -5.28
CA SER A 244 -19.55 -0.91 -4.25
C SER A 244 -18.45 -1.91 -3.88
N LEU A 245 -17.35 -1.42 -3.34
CA LEU A 245 -16.20 -2.24 -2.95
C LEU A 245 -15.71 -1.88 -1.56
N ASP A 246 -15.50 -2.86 -0.70
CA ASP A 246 -14.73 -2.69 0.54
C ASP A 246 -13.22 -2.78 0.24
N ILE A 247 -12.44 -1.80 0.69
CA ILE A 247 -10.98 -1.73 0.58
C ILE A 247 -10.41 -1.52 1.98
N HIS A 248 -9.63 -2.50 2.46
CA HIS A 248 -9.03 -2.47 3.79
C HIS A 248 -7.72 -1.69 3.81
N VAL A 249 -7.29 -1.26 5.01
CA VAL A 249 -6.05 -0.48 5.17
C VAL A 249 -4.86 -1.24 4.59
N GLY A 250 -4.07 -0.59 3.75
CA GLY A 250 -2.92 -1.22 3.08
C GLY A 250 -3.21 -1.77 1.69
N GLN A 251 -4.48 -1.98 1.34
CA GLN A 251 -4.84 -2.58 0.05
C GLN A 251 -4.94 -1.55 -1.07
N CYS A 252 -4.62 -2.01 -2.28
CA CYS A 252 -4.90 -1.32 -3.53
C CYS A 252 -5.73 -2.22 -4.45
N MET A 253 -6.76 -1.66 -5.08
CA MET A 253 -7.57 -2.32 -6.10
C MET A 253 -7.72 -1.41 -7.32
N SER A 254 -7.65 -1.97 -8.53
CA SER A 254 -8.04 -1.27 -9.74
C SER A 254 -9.39 -1.74 -10.26
N VAL A 255 -10.19 -0.76 -10.66
CA VAL A 255 -11.48 -0.99 -11.32
C VAL A 255 -11.54 -0.32 -12.67
N LEU A 256 -12.27 -0.93 -13.60
CA LEU A 256 -12.72 -0.30 -14.83
C LEU A 256 -14.16 0.19 -14.66
N VAL A 257 -14.40 1.43 -15.07
CA VAL A 257 -15.70 2.09 -15.00
C VAL A 257 -16.06 2.59 -16.39
N THR A 258 -17.12 2.03 -16.96
CA THR A 258 -17.66 2.46 -18.25
C THR A 258 -18.69 3.56 -18.03
N THR A 259 -18.57 4.64 -18.79
CA THR A 259 -19.44 5.83 -18.69
C THR A 259 -20.72 5.68 -19.52
N ASP A 260 -21.54 4.70 -19.14
CA ASP A 260 -22.77 4.31 -19.83
C ASP A 260 -24.01 5.14 -19.43
N GLN A 261 -23.89 5.95 -18.38
CA GLN A 261 -24.97 6.80 -17.89
C GLN A 261 -25.16 8.10 -18.71
N PRO A 262 -26.31 8.80 -18.58
CA PRO A 262 -26.50 10.13 -19.17
C PRO A 262 -25.38 11.13 -18.82
N PRO A 263 -25.03 12.08 -19.71
CA PRO A 263 -23.90 12.98 -19.49
C PRO A 263 -24.18 14.04 -18.42
N LYS A 264 -24.04 13.65 -17.14
CA LYS A 264 -24.15 14.52 -15.97
C LYS A 264 -23.03 14.24 -14.96
N ALA A 265 -22.98 15.01 -13.88
CA ALA A 265 -22.09 14.71 -12.76
C ALA A 265 -22.71 13.66 -11.83
N TYR A 266 -21.87 12.74 -11.33
CA TYR A 266 -22.26 11.66 -10.42
C TYR A 266 -21.41 11.72 -9.15
N TYR A 267 -21.99 11.33 -8.02
CA TYR A 267 -21.23 11.22 -6.78
C TYR A 267 -20.27 10.03 -6.82
N VAL A 268 -19.00 10.28 -6.49
CA VAL A 268 -18.11 9.24 -5.93
C VAL A 268 -18.28 9.30 -4.43
N VAL A 269 -18.53 8.17 -3.78
CA VAL A 269 -18.76 8.10 -2.34
C VAL A 269 -17.79 7.13 -1.70
N VAL A 270 -17.19 7.55 -0.59
CA VAL A 270 -16.39 6.68 0.27
C VAL A 270 -16.91 6.79 1.69
N SER A 271 -17.21 5.65 2.32
CA SER A 271 -17.74 5.60 3.68
C SER A 271 -17.00 4.60 4.56
N SER A 272 -16.86 4.89 5.86
CA SER A 272 -16.25 3.97 6.82
C SER A 272 -17.11 2.72 7.02
N ARG A 273 -16.44 1.59 7.28
CA ARG A 273 -17.03 0.27 7.55
C ARG A 273 -16.70 -0.16 8.96
N PHE A 274 -17.57 -0.97 9.56
CA PHE A 274 -17.35 -1.60 10.88
C PHE A 274 -17.07 -0.57 11.99
N THR A 275 -17.80 0.55 11.96
CA THR A 275 -17.64 1.65 12.92
C THR A 275 -18.99 2.06 13.49
N THR A 276 -19.02 2.48 14.75
CA THR A 276 -20.26 2.94 15.41
C THR A 276 -20.83 4.20 14.77
N LYS A 277 -19.96 5.05 14.21
CA LYS A 277 -20.32 6.25 13.46
C LYS A 277 -19.79 6.16 12.04
N ILE A 278 -20.69 6.19 11.07
CA ILE A 278 -20.33 6.17 9.65
C ILE A 278 -19.82 7.54 9.23
N LEU A 279 -18.55 7.61 8.87
CA LEU A 279 -17.95 8.77 8.22
C LEU A 279 -18.12 8.62 6.72
N THR A 280 -18.51 9.70 6.03
CA THR A 280 -18.71 9.69 4.58
C THR A 280 -18.03 10.90 3.95
N THR A 281 -17.38 10.69 2.80
CA THR A 281 -16.77 11.72 1.97
C THR A 281 -17.23 11.56 0.53
N THR A 282 -17.17 12.65 -0.23
CA THR A 282 -17.67 12.67 -1.62
C THR A 282 -16.67 13.28 -2.59
N GLY A 283 -16.59 12.68 -3.76
CA GLY A 283 -15.98 13.23 -4.97
C GLY A 283 -17.01 13.32 -6.10
N VAL A 284 -16.55 13.70 -7.28
CA VAL A 284 -17.38 13.89 -8.47
C VAL A 284 -16.80 13.08 -9.63
N PHE A 285 -17.62 12.19 -10.19
CA PHE A 285 -17.36 11.55 -11.47
C PHE A 285 -18.06 12.39 -12.54
N HIS A 286 -17.29 13.21 -13.24
CA HIS A 286 -17.79 14.34 -14.02
C HIS A 286 -17.72 14.05 -15.51
N TYR A 287 -18.87 13.88 -16.14
CA TYR A 287 -18.95 13.76 -17.59
C TYR A 287 -18.57 15.08 -18.26
N THR A 288 -17.70 15.04 -19.27
CA THR A 288 -17.31 16.23 -20.03
C THR A 288 -18.55 16.91 -20.61
N ASN A 289 -18.61 18.25 -20.51
CA ASN A 289 -19.75 19.09 -20.89
C ASN A 289 -21.04 18.97 -20.03
N ALA A 290 -20.98 18.29 -18.88
CA ALA A 290 -22.04 18.31 -17.89
C ALA A 290 -21.98 19.55 -16.98
N GLY A 291 -23.09 19.86 -16.31
CA GLY A 291 -23.06 20.72 -15.12
C GLY A 291 -22.20 20.08 -14.01
N ARG A 292 -21.41 20.90 -13.29
CA ARG A 292 -20.38 20.41 -12.35
C ARG A 292 -20.91 19.73 -11.08
N ARG A 293 -22.20 19.85 -10.76
CA ARG A 293 -22.78 19.38 -9.49
C ARG A 293 -23.60 18.10 -9.69
N PRO A 294 -23.24 17.00 -9.00
CA PRO A 294 -24.11 15.83 -8.94
C PRO A 294 -25.46 16.15 -8.30
N SER A 295 -26.49 15.40 -8.68
CA SER A 295 -27.84 15.51 -8.14
C SER A 295 -28.39 14.16 -7.67
N GLY A 296 -29.45 14.20 -6.87
CA GLY A 296 -30.07 13.02 -6.27
C GLY A 296 -29.37 12.52 -5.00
N PRO A 297 -29.87 11.43 -4.40
CA PRO A 297 -29.32 10.89 -3.17
C PRO A 297 -27.94 10.26 -3.39
N LEU A 298 -27.13 10.27 -2.34
CA LEU A 298 -25.89 9.48 -2.31
C LEU A 298 -26.25 7.99 -2.46
N PRO A 299 -25.53 7.21 -3.28
CA PRO A 299 -25.72 5.76 -3.29
C PRO A 299 -25.52 5.21 -1.88
N GLY A 300 -26.43 4.33 -1.45
CA GLY A 300 -26.27 3.54 -0.23
C GLY A 300 -25.04 2.63 -0.32
N GLY A 301 -24.50 2.24 0.82
CA GLY A 301 -23.40 1.29 0.92
C GLY A 301 -23.51 0.50 2.23
N PRO A 302 -22.86 -0.66 2.31
CA PRO A 302 -22.88 -1.46 3.52
C PRO A 302 -22.21 -0.68 4.67
N THR A 303 -22.65 -0.91 5.91
CA THR A 303 -22.16 -0.26 7.15
C THR A 303 -21.41 -1.24 8.07
N ASN A 304 -22.10 -2.22 8.64
CA ASN A 304 -21.54 -3.20 9.59
C ASN A 304 -21.65 -4.67 9.14
N GLU A 305 -22.13 -4.94 7.92
CA GLU A 305 -22.33 -6.28 7.37
C GLU A 305 -20.97 -6.93 7.04
N ILE A 306 -20.40 -7.66 7.99
CA ILE A 306 -19.11 -8.37 7.84
C ILE A 306 -19.20 -9.46 6.77
N ASP A 307 -20.29 -10.24 6.74
CA ASP A 307 -20.48 -11.32 5.77
C ASP A 307 -20.44 -10.80 4.33
N TRP A 308 -20.94 -9.59 4.09
CA TRP A 308 -20.85 -8.94 2.77
C TRP A 308 -19.39 -8.73 2.35
N SER A 309 -18.55 -8.21 3.26
CA SER A 309 -17.12 -7.97 3.01
C SER A 309 -16.36 -9.27 2.81
N LEU A 310 -16.67 -10.30 3.62
CA LEU A 310 -16.07 -11.63 3.47
C LEU A 310 -16.45 -12.27 2.12
N ASN A 311 -17.71 -12.14 1.70
CA ASN A 311 -18.16 -12.64 0.41
C ASN A 311 -17.51 -11.90 -0.77
N GLN A 312 -17.26 -10.60 -0.66
CA GLN A 312 -16.46 -9.86 -1.64
C GLN A 312 -15.03 -10.46 -1.73
N ALA A 313 -14.34 -10.59 -0.60
CA ALA A 313 -12.99 -11.15 -0.58
C ALA A 313 -12.95 -12.58 -1.16
N ARG A 314 -13.97 -13.40 -0.86
CA ARG A 314 -14.12 -14.77 -1.38
C ARG A 314 -14.49 -14.84 -2.86
N THR A 315 -14.95 -13.77 -3.49
CA THR A 315 -15.30 -13.79 -4.92
C THR A 315 -14.16 -13.29 -5.80
N ILE A 316 -13.21 -12.54 -5.22
CA ILE A 316 -11.98 -12.13 -5.90
C ILE A 316 -11.06 -13.35 -6.06
N ARG A 317 -10.66 -13.62 -7.30
CA ARG A 317 -9.77 -14.72 -7.68
C ARG A 317 -8.71 -14.22 -8.64
N THR A 318 -7.49 -14.73 -8.52
CA THR A 318 -6.42 -14.44 -9.46
C THR A 318 -6.76 -14.98 -10.84
N ASN A 319 -6.58 -14.16 -11.87
CA ASN A 319 -6.69 -14.61 -13.26
C ASN A 319 -5.41 -15.36 -13.67
N LEU A 320 -5.48 -16.69 -13.63
CA LEU A 320 -4.35 -17.56 -13.97
C LEU A 320 -4.01 -17.61 -15.46
N THR A 321 -4.84 -17.05 -16.36
CA THR A 321 -4.55 -16.97 -17.81
C THR A 321 -3.94 -15.63 -18.22
N ALA A 322 -4.08 -14.58 -17.41
CA ALA A 322 -3.52 -13.27 -17.71
C ALA A 322 -2.00 -13.31 -17.79
N SER A 323 -1.46 -12.68 -18.83
CA SER A 323 -0.05 -12.31 -18.92
C SER A 323 0.27 -11.41 -17.74
N GLY A 324 1.20 -11.85 -16.92
CA GLY A 324 1.63 -11.10 -15.75
C GLY A 324 3.04 -11.55 -15.44
N PRO A 325 3.92 -10.64 -15.01
CA PRO A 325 5.23 -11.03 -14.56
C PRO A 325 5.07 -11.90 -13.30
N ARG A 326 5.17 -13.21 -13.51
CA ARG A 326 5.23 -14.17 -12.42
C ARG A 326 6.70 -14.44 -12.17
N PRO A 327 7.13 -14.57 -10.91
CA PRO A 327 8.50 -15.00 -10.60
C PRO A 327 8.89 -16.29 -11.32
N ASN A 328 7.90 -17.10 -11.70
CA ASN A 328 8.05 -18.42 -12.31
C ASN A 328 7.15 -18.56 -13.55
N PRO A 329 7.55 -19.37 -14.54
CA PRO A 329 6.71 -19.67 -15.71
C PRO A 329 5.32 -20.18 -15.32
N GLN A 330 4.35 -19.96 -16.20
CA GLN A 330 2.97 -20.41 -16.01
C GLN A 330 2.94 -21.94 -15.83
N GLY A 331 2.41 -22.41 -14.69
CA GLY A 331 2.30 -23.84 -14.40
C GLY A 331 3.52 -24.50 -13.72
N SER A 332 4.59 -23.77 -13.41
CA SER A 332 5.81 -24.37 -12.81
C SER A 332 5.65 -24.82 -11.36
N TYR A 333 4.66 -24.29 -10.65
CA TYR A 333 4.35 -24.69 -9.28
C TYR A 333 2.88 -25.01 -9.16
N HIS A 334 2.57 -26.30 -9.01
CA HIS A 334 1.29 -26.74 -8.50
C HIS A 334 1.29 -26.50 -6.99
N TYR A 335 1.10 -25.25 -6.54
CA TYR A 335 1.24 -24.88 -5.13
C TYR A 335 0.44 -25.78 -4.17
N GLY A 336 -0.73 -26.29 -4.61
CA GLY A 336 -1.52 -27.26 -3.84
C GLY A 336 -0.94 -28.67 -3.73
N THR A 337 0.13 -29.00 -4.46
CA THR A 337 0.85 -30.28 -4.38
C THR A 337 2.26 -30.12 -3.82
N ILE A 338 2.69 -28.90 -3.49
CA ILE A 338 4.00 -28.69 -2.87
C ILE A 338 3.87 -29.09 -1.40
N PRO A 339 4.72 -30.01 -0.90
CA PRO A 339 4.69 -30.35 0.51
C PRO A 339 5.05 -29.11 1.33
N ILE A 340 4.13 -28.72 2.22
CA ILE A 340 4.34 -27.64 3.18
C ILE A 340 5.40 -28.12 4.18
N SER A 341 6.48 -27.35 4.33
CA SER A 341 7.55 -27.63 5.28
C SER A 341 7.06 -27.48 6.71
N ARG A 342 6.23 -26.46 6.98
CA ARG A 342 5.53 -26.25 8.26
C ARG A 342 4.38 -25.25 8.15
N SER A 343 3.44 -25.34 9.09
CA SER A 343 2.39 -24.34 9.29
C SER A 343 2.71 -23.46 10.50
N ILE A 344 2.52 -22.16 10.34
CA ILE A 344 2.67 -21.13 11.37
C ILE A 344 1.29 -20.55 11.63
N ARG A 345 0.78 -20.68 12.85
CA ARG A 345 -0.49 -20.11 13.29
C ARG A 345 -0.19 -18.87 14.13
N LEU A 346 -0.60 -17.70 13.64
CA LEU A 346 -0.42 -16.41 14.30
C LEU A 346 -1.76 -15.91 14.82
N ALA A 347 -1.97 -16.01 16.12
CA ALA A 347 -3.15 -15.47 16.78
C ALA A 347 -2.88 -14.06 17.32
N SER A 348 -3.72 -13.12 16.92
CA SER A 348 -3.76 -11.80 17.51
C SER A 348 -4.41 -11.82 18.89
N SER A 349 -3.89 -10.95 19.76
CA SER A 349 -4.41 -10.72 21.09
C SER A 349 -4.23 -9.25 21.49
N ALA A 350 -5.16 -8.74 22.28
CA ALA A 350 -5.06 -7.43 22.91
C ALA A 350 -5.15 -7.58 24.43
N GLY A 351 -4.34 -6.82 25.18
CA GLY A 351 -4.34 -6.91 26.64
C GLY A 351 -3.55 -5.79 27.30
N GLN A 352 -3.64 -5.73 28.63
CA GLN A 352 -2.87 -4.79 29.44
C GLN A 352 -1.52 -5.41 29.80
N PHE A 353 -0.44 -4.68 29.54
CA PHE A 353 0.91 -5.03 29.95
C PHE A 353 1.57 -3.81 30.61
N HIS A 354 1.93 -3.93 31.89
CA HIS A 354 2.45 -2.83 32.72
C HIS A 354 1.56 -1.56 32.66
N GLY A 355 0.24 -1.74 32.75
CA GLY A 355 -0.75 -0.66 32.74
C GLY A 355 -0.96 0.03 31.38
N LYS A 356 -0.40 -0.53 30.29
CA LYS A 356 -0.59 -0.02 28.93
C LYS A 356 -1.32 -1.05 28.06
N GLN A 357 -2.27 -0.59 27.25
CA GLN A 357 -2.84 -1.41 26.18
C GLN A 357 -1.73 -1.81 25.21
N ARG A 358 -1.62 -3.11 24.94
CA ARG A 358 -0.74 -3.68 23.92
C ARG A 358 -1.50 -4.64 23.03
N TYR A 359 -0.92 -4.86 21.86
CA TYR A 359 -1.33 -5.86 20.89
C TYR A 359 -0.17 -6.81 20.67
N ALA A 360 -0.49 -8.08 20.44
CA ALA A 360 0.49 -9.14 20.35
C ALA A 360 0.09 -10.22 19.36
N LEU A 361 1.09 -10.83 18.72
CA LEU A 361 0.95 -12.06 17.95
C LEU A 361 1.56 -13.21 18.76
N ASN A 362 0.77 -14.26 19.01
CA ASN A 362 1.17 -15.40 19.84
C ASN A 362 1.78 -14.97 21.19
N SER A 363 1.11 -14.02 21.84
CA SER A 363 1.50 -13.37 23.11
C SER A 363 2.74 -12.46 23.05
N VAL A 364 3.41 -12.31 21.91
CA VAL A 364 4.52 -11.36 21.74
C VAL A 364 4.03 -10.01 21.27
N SER A 365 4.24 -8.99 22.09
CA SER A 365 4.11 -7.59 21.70
C SER A 365 5.47 -7.03 21.28
N PHE A 366 5.65 -6.88 19.97
CA PHE A 366 6.92 -6.45 19.38
C PHE A 366 7.38 -5.09 19.94
N ILE A 367 8.66 -5.00 20.29
CA ILE A 367 9.36 -3.75 20.59
C ILE A 367 10.47 -3.54 19.57
N ALA A 368 10.61 -2.31 19.06
CA ALA A 368 11.68 -2.00 18.13
C ALA A 368 13.01 -1.92 18.88
N ALA A 369 14.07 -2.48 18.28
CA ALA A 369 15.44 -2.28 18.76
C ALA A 369 16.03 -0.97 18.24
N ASP A 370 17.03 -0.45 18.95
CA ASP A 370 17.77 0.76 18.55
C ASP A 370 18.62 0.55 17.29
N THR A 371 19.04 -0.69 17.06
CA THR A 371 19.78 -1.10 15.85
C THR A 371 18.84 -1.85 14.90
N PRO A 372 18.76 -1.46 13.61
CA PRO A 372 17.99 -2.20 12.62
C PRO A 372 18.39 -3.67 12.58
N LEU A 373 17.40 -4.56 12.63
CA LEU A 373 17.61 -6.00 12.75
C LEU A 373 18.50 -6.55 11.63
N LYS A 374 18.33 -6.03 10.42
CA LYS A 374 19.13 -6.41 9.27
C LYS A 374 20.59 -6.02 9.39
N LEU A 375 20.88 -4.86 9.99
CA LEU A 375 22.26 -4.44 10.25
C LEU A 375 22.88 -5.28 11.38
N ALA A 376 22.10 -5.56 12.42
CA ALA A 376 22.55 -6.43 13.50
C ALA A 376 22.88 -7.85 13.01
N ASP A 377 22.05 -8.41 12.13
CA ASP A 377 22.27 -9.69 11.47
C ASP A 377 23.52 -9.65 10.57
N TYR A 378 23.61 -8.65 9.67
CA TYR A 378 24.71 -8.53 8.71
C TYR A 378 26.09 -8.37 9.39
N PHE A 379 26.17 -7.57 10.45
CA PHE A 379 27.41 -7.34 11.19
C PHE A 379 27.61 -8.32 12.36
N ASN A 380 26.72 -9.30 12.54
CA ASN A 380 26.75 -10.28 13.63
C ASN A 380 26.92 -9.62 15.01
N ILE A 381 26.12 -8.57 15.26
CA ILE A 381 26.18 -7.78 16.49
C ILE A 381 25.69 -8.64 17.65
N SER A 382 26.60 -8.93 18.60
CA SER A 382 26.27 -9.62 19.84
C SER A 382 25.55 -8.68 20.82
N GLY A 383 24.78 -9.24 21.75
CA GLY A 383 24.11 -8.47 22.82
C GLY A 383 22.58 -8.43 22.76
N GLY A 384 21.93 -9.33 22.02
CA GLY A 384 20.48 -9.52 22.14
C GLY A 384 19.63 -8.43 21.47
N VAL A 385 20.08 -7.87 20.34
CA VAL A 385 19.30 -6.90 19.56
C VAL A 385 17.94 -7.47 19.16
N TYR A 386 17.91 -8.76 18.79
CA TYR A 386 16.70 -9.51 18.50
C TYR A 386 16.85 -10.96 18.94
N SER A 387 15.71 -11.64 19.05
CA SER A 387 15.63 -13.03 19.48
C SER A 387 15.03 -13.87 18.35
N ILE A 388 15.85 -14.74 17.74
CA ILE A 388 15.36 -15.69 16.73
C ILE A 388 14.57 -16.80 17.42
N GLY A 389 13.36 -17.07 16.96
CA GLY A 389 12.52 -18.19 17.44
C GLY A 389 11.84 -17.94 18.79
N SER A 390 11.89 -16.71 19.32
CA SER A 390 11.23 -16.36 20.58
C SER A 390 9.71 -16.25 20.45
N ILE A 391 9.21 -15.93 19.26
CA ILE A 391 7.79 -16.03 18.92
C ILE A 391 7.45 -17.49 18.56
N PRO A 392 6.49 -18.13 19.25
CA PRO A 392 6.16 -19.52 18.95
C PRO A 392 5.40 -19.63 17.62
N TYR A 393 5.54 -20.76 16.93
CA TYR A 393 4.84 -21.03 15.66
C TYR A 393 3.34 -21.29 15.81
N ALA A 394 2.84 -21.46 17.04
CA ALA A 394 1.43 -21.62 17.33
C ALA A 394 1.05 -20.80 18.58
N PRO A 395 -0.22 -20.41 18.72
CA PRO A 395 -0.69 -19.66 19.89
C PRO A 395 -0.43 -20.47 21.17
N PRO A 396 0.26 -19.90 22.17
CA PRO A 396 0.53 -20.60 23.41
C PRO A 396 -0.73 -20.76 24.27
N ASN A 397 -0.86 -21.89 24.96
CA ASN A 397 -1.94 -22.08 25.94
C ASN A 397 -1.71 -21.20 27.17
N ASN A 398 -2.68 -20.35 27.51
CA ASN A 398 -2.72 -19.55 28.74
C ASN A 398 -1.46 -18.70 29.02
N ARG A 399 -0.81 -18.17 27.97
CA ARG A 399 0.32 -17.25 28.15
C ARG A 399 -0.11 -15.80 27.97
N GLY A 400 0.10 -14.98 29.00
CA GLY A 400 -0.11 -13.53 28.95
C GLY A 400 0.84 -12.84 27.98
N ILE A 401 0.51 -11.60 27.62
CA ILE A 401 1.34 -10.77 26.73
C ILE A 401 2.70 -10.49 27.39
N TYR A 402 3.76 -10.58 26.59
CA TYR A 402 5.11 -10.15 26.95
C TYR A 402 5.74 -9.38 25.78
N THR A 403 6.84 -8.70 26.05
CA THR A 403 7.51 -7.86 25.06
C THR A 403 8.82 -8.48 24.62
N ASP A 404 9.09 -8.46 23.33
CA ASP A 404 10.35 -8.93 22.78
C ASP A 404 10.59 -8.32 21.40
N THR A 405 11.86 -8.24 20.99
CA THR A 405 12.24 -7.97 19.60
C THR A 405 12.33 -9.30 18.88
N SER A 406 11.18 -9.97 18.72
CA SER A 406 11.13 -11.34 18.20
C SER A 406 11.31 -11.40 16.68
N VAL A 407 12.08 -12.37 16.20
CA VAL A 407 12.21 -12.69 14.77
C VAL A 407 11.88 -14.16 14.55
N MET A 408 11.05 -14.44 13.55
CA MET A 408 10.77 -15.80 13.13
C MET A 408 11.75 -16.21 12.02
N GLY A 409 12.58 -17.22 12.29
CA GLY A 409 13.53 -17.74 11.30
C GLY A 409 12.82 -18.61 10.26
N VAL A 410 13.13 -18.39 8.98
CA VAL A 410 12.65 -19.20 7.84
C VAL A 410 13.82 -19.57 6.95
N ASP A 411 13.79 -20.77 6.39
CA ASP A 411 14.84 -21.20 5.48
C ASP A 411 14.61 -20.67 4.06
N HIS A 412 15.69 -20.38 3.33
CA HIS A 412 15.56 -19.92 1.95
C HIS A 412 14.91 -21.01 1.08
N ARG A 413 13.79 -20.66 0.42
CA ARG A 413 12.95 -21.56 -0.41
C ARG A 413 12.12 -22.57 0.38
N GLU A 414 11.95 -22.36 1.68
CA GLU A 414 10.97 -23.08 2.47
C GLU A 414 9.54 -22.76 1.99
N PHE A 415 8.67 -23.78 1.94
CA PHE A 415 7.25 -23.60 1.66
C PHE A 415 6.48 -23.63 2.97
N ILE A 416 6.09 -22.46 3.46
CA ILE A 416 5.38 -22.31 4.72
C ILE A 416 3.92 -21.94 4.50
N GLU A 417 3.04 -22.49 5.34
CA GLU A 417 1.67 -22.01 5.47
C GLU A 417 1.59 -21.05 6.65
N ILE A 418 0.99 -19.87 6.47
CA ILE A 418 0.74 -18.94 7.56
C ILE A 418 -0.77 -18.78 7.73
N VAL A 419 -1.27 -19.12 8.92
CA VAL A 419 -2.68 -19.01 9.30
C VAL A 419 -2.82 -17.88 10.31
N PHE A 420 -3.53 -16.83 9.94
CA PHE A 420 -3.86 -15.73 10.86
C PHE A 420 -5.17 -16.05 11.59
N GLU A 421 -5.14 -15.96 12.92
CA GLU A 421 -6.29 -16.12 13.79
C GLU A 421 -6.60 -14.80 14.48
N ASN A 422 -7.85 -14.37 14.37
CA ASN A 422 -8.30 -13.14 15.00
C ASN A 422 -9.48 -13.47 15.92
N HIS A 423 -9.20 -13.50 17.22
CA HIS A 423 -10.20 -13.71 18.27
C HIS A 423 -10.77 -12.38 18.79
N GLU A 424 -10.28 -11.25 18.28
CA GLU A 424 -10.73 -9.92 18.66
C GLU A 424 -11.99 -9.50 17.89
N ASN A 425 -12.76 -8.58 18.47
CA ASN A 425 -13.94 -8.00 17.84
C ASN A 425 -13.63 -6.84 16.87
N ILE A 426 -12.38 -6.74 16.40
CA ILE A 426 -11.92 -5.72 15.46
C ILE A 426 -11.35 -6.38 14.21
N LEU A 427 -11.57 -5.78 13.05
CA LEU A 427 -10.89 -6.20 11.83
C LEU A 427 -9.39 -5.88 11.94
N GLN A 428 -8.55 -6.80 11.49
CA GLN A 428 -7.11 -6.64 11.42
C GLN A 428 -6.65 -6.79 9.97
N SER A 429 -5.70 -5.96 9.57
CA SER A 429 -5.06 -6.02 8.27
C SER A 429 -3.59 -6.37 8.49
N TYR A 430 -3.14 -7.46 7.87
CA TYR A 430 -1.76 -7.92 7.90
C TYR A 430 -1.12 -7.52 6.57
N ILE A 431 -0.03 -6.76 6.63
CA ILE A 431 0.69 -6.29 5.45
C ILE A 431 2.05 -6.99 5.45
N SER A 432 2.38 -7.61 4.32
CA SER A 432 3.73 -8.12 4.04
C SER A 432 4.42 -7.18 3.06
N SER A 433 5.64 -6.76 3.41
CA SER A 433 6.55 -5.99 2.57
C SER A 433 7.61 -6.87 1.94
#